data_AF-A0A2N9F0E3-F1
#
_entry.id   AF-A0A2N9F0E3-F1
#
_cell.length_a   1.000
_cell.length_b   1.000
_cell.length_c   1.000
_cell.angle_alpha   90.00
_cell.angle_beta   90.00
_cell.angle_gamma   90.00
#
_symmetry.space_group_name_H-M   'P 1'
#
loop_
_entity.id
_entity.type
_entity.pdbx_description
1 polymer ?
#
loop_
_entity_poly.entity_id
_entity_poly.type
_entity_poly.pdbx_seq_one_letter_code
_entity_poly.pdbx_strand_id
1 'polypeptide(L)'
;MELMKERFAKLLLGEDMSGGGKGVSSALALSNAITNLAASVFGEQSRLEPMSLERKARWRKEIDWLLCVSDYIVEFVPSQQKSKDGANMEIMVTKQRTDLHMNIPALRKLDAMLIDCLDNFKDQNEFCYISKDADESEKGNTKRIDDKWWLPTPKVPPNGLSEMSRKFLQYQKDCVNQVLKAAMAINAQVLSEMEIPDNYIESLPKARNNEQNGRASLGDSIYRSITVEFFDPDQLLSTMDLSSEHKILDLKNRIEASIVIWKRKMHQKDGKSAWGSAVSLEKRELFEERAETILLILKQRFPGIPQSSLDISKIQYNRDVGQAVLESYSRILESLAFTVLSRIEDVLYADYVTQNPSDAACKRYALSEFSQNASPESFPSPKEENYPETPGSMTLSDFMGWGLDQGDAEAKKDSTGYSDEVSKDGEVKHNHMHKLANLVTNKKISYLENLGAMRSPTARH
;
A
#
# COMPACT_ATOMS: atom_id res chain seq x y z
N MET A 1 -19.11 29.98 0.67
CA MET A 1 -18.15 30.73 -0.18
C MET A 1 -16.94 31.20 0.63
N GLU A 2 -17.12 31.90 1.75
CA GLU A 2 -15.96 32.42 2.51
C GLU A 2 -14.97 31.35 2.99
N LEU A 3 -15.43 30.25 3.57
CA LEU A 3 -14.56 29.12 3.97
C LEU A 3 -13.78 28.51 2.79
N MET A 4 -14.39 28.46 1.60
CA MET A 4 -13.74 27.96 0.39
C MET A 4 -12.64 28.93 -0.06
N LYS A 5 -12.92 30.24 -0.06
CA LYS A 5 -11.92 31.27 -0.38
C LYS A 5 -10.74 31.21 0.59
N GLU A 6 -11.00 31.07 1.89
CA GLU A 6 -9.95 30.96 2.90
C GLU A 6 -9.04 29.74 2.65
N ARG A 7 -9.64 28.58 2.35
CA ARG A 7 -8.91 27.35 2.04
C ARG A 7 -8.01 27.52 0.82
N PHE A 8 -8.56 28.00 -0.30
CA PHE A 8 -7.78 28.19 -1.52
C PHE A 8 -6.75 29.32 -1.40
N ALA A 9 -7.03 30.39 -0.66
CA ALA A 9 -6.05 31.43 -0.39
C ALA A 9 -4.84 30.88 0.37
N LYS A 10 -5.05 30.04 1.39
CA LYS A 10 -3.96 29.37 2.12
C LYS A 10 -3.13 28.44 1.22
N LEU A 11 -3.78 27.72 0.31
CA LEU A 11 -3.08 26.88 -0.67
C LEU A 11 -2.23 27.70 -1.65
N LEU A 12 -2.75 28.84 -2.12
CA LEU A 12 -2.02 29.75 -3.01
C LEU A 12 -0.81 30.42 -2.33
N LEU A 13 -0.88 30.63 -1.02
CA LEU A 13 0.25 31.13 -0.22
C LEU A 13 1.32 30.05 0.03
N GLY A 14 1.04 28.78 -0.25
CA GLY A 14 2.00 27.69 -0.05
C GLY A 14 2.46 27.59 1.40
N GLU A 15 1.56 27.74 2.37
CA GLU A 15 1.85 27.77 3.82
C GLU A 15 2.67 28.98 4.31
N ASP A 16 3.13 29.87 3.42
CA ASP A 16 3.78 31.13 3.78
C ASP A 16 2.74 32.24 3.99
N MET A 17 2.23 32.32 5.22
CA MET A 17 1.24 33.34 5.63
C MET A 17 1.78 34.77 5.64
N SER A 18 3.09 35.00 5.42
CA SER A 18 3.66 36.35 5.28
C SER A 18 3.42 36.96 3.90
N GLY A 19 3.05 36.15 2.90
CA GLY A 19 2.88 36.58 1.51
C GLY A 19 4.19 36.73 0.73
N GLY A 20 5.33 36.32 1.31
CA GLY A 20 6.66 36.46 0.72
C GLY A 20 7.00 35.48 -0.40
N GLY A 21 6.11 34.52 -0.69
CA GLY A 21 6.30 33.53 -1.76
C GLY A 21 7.44 32.55 -1.47
N LYS A 22 7.88 32.41 -0.21
CA LYS A 22 8.92 31.47 0.22
C LYS A 22 8.35 30.17 0.77
N GLY A 23 7.08 29.90 0.45
CA GLY A 23 6.34 28.73 0.86
C GLY A 23 6.69 27.47 0.06
N VAL A 24 5.90 26.44 0.28
CA VAL A 24 6.01 25.15 -0.41
C VAL A 24 5.32 25.18 -1.79
N SER A 25 5.57 24.16 -2.61
CA SER A 25 4.88 24.00 -3.90
C SER A 25 3.37 23.83 -3.70
N SER A 26 2.55 24.17 -4.70
CA SER A 26 1.10 23.91 -4.63
C SER A 26 0.77 22.42 -4.48
N ALA A 27 1.62 21.55 -5.06
CA ALA A 27 1.52 20.10 -4.91
C ALA A 27 1.70 19.69 -3.43
N LEU A 28 2.75 20.18 -2.76
CA LEU A 28 3.00 19.87 -1.36
C LEU A 28 1.96 20.53 -0.44
N ALA A 29 1.56 21.77 -0.70
CA ALA A 29 0.49 22.45 0.04
C ALA A 29 -0.84 21.67 -0.01
N LEU A 30 -1.21 21.14 -1.19
CA LEU A 30 -2.39 20.29 -1.34
C LEU A 30 -2.25 18.96 -0.60
N SER A 31 -1.10 18.29 -0.69
CA SER A 31 -0.82 17.04 0.04
C SER A 31 -0.93 17.25 1.56
N ASN A 32 -0.37 18.35 2.08
CA ASN A 32 -0.46 18.73 3.48
C ASN A 32 -1.90 19.06 3.88
N ALA A 33 -2.64 19.81 3.05
CA ALA A 33 -4.04 20.14 3.32
C ALA A 33 -4.94 18.90 3.40
N ILE A 34 -4.77 17.93 2.50
CA ILE A 34 -5.49 16.65 2.52
C ILE A 34 -5.16 15.87 3.80
N THR A 35 -3.86 15.76 4.13
CA THR A 35 -3.40 15.07 5.34
C THR A 35 -3.94 15.72 6.61
N ASN A 36 -3.89 17.05 6.70
CA ASN A 36 -4.38 17.81 7.85
C ASN A 36 -5.91 17.75 8.00
N LEU A 37 -6.66 17.75 6.89
CA LEU A 37 -8.09 17.56 6.91
C LEU A 37 -8.44 16.17 7.46
N ALA A 38 -7.78 15.12 6.95
CA ALA A 38 -7.98 13.76 7.43
C ALA A 38 -7.66 13.62 8.92
N ALA A 39 -6.54 14.17 9.39
CA ALA A 39 -6.17 14.17 10.80
C ALA A 39 -7.22 14.90 11.67
N SER A 40 -7.74 16.05 11.22
CA SER A 40 -8.77 16.80 11.94
C SER A 40 -10.12 16.09 11.96
N VAL A 41 -10.49 15.37 10.90
CA VAL A 41 -11.80 14.71 10.78
C VAL A 41 -11.79 13.33 11.44
N PHE A 42 -10.73 12.56 11.27
CA PHE A 42 -10.64 11.16 11.70
C PHE A 42 -9.77 10.95 12.94
N GLY A 43 -9.00 11.95 13.40
CA GLY A 43 -8.23 11.85 14.64
C GLY A 43 -9.10 11.58 15.87
N GLU A 44 -10.37 11.97 15.83
CA GLU A 44 -11.37 11.67 16.86
C GLU A 44 -12.04 10.30 16.69
N GLN A 45 -11.75 9.56 15.62
CA GLN A 45 -12.34 8.24 15.33
C GLN A 45 -11.67 7.15 16.17
N SER A 46 -11.89 7.21 17.49
CA SER A 46 -11.32 6.28 18.47
C SER A 46 -12.20 5.03 18.72
N ARG A 47 -13.38 4.96 18.09
CA ARG A 47 -14.41 3.94 18.32
C ARG A 47 -14.99 3.44 16.99
N LEU A 48 -15.57 2.24 17.01
CA LEU A 48 -16.41 1.72 15.95
C LEU A 48 -17.83 2.26 16.11
N GLU A 49 -18.07 3.43 15.56
CA GLU A 49 -19.37 4.09 15.56
C GLU A 49 -19.50 4.98 14.32
N PRO A 50 -20.74 5.28 13.88
CA PRO A 50 -20.96 6.22 12.80
C PRO A 50 -20.38 7.59 13.12
N MET A 51 -19.77 8.22 12.13
CA MET A 51 -19.38 9.62 12.25
C MET A 51 -20.60 10.52 12.46
N SER A 52 -20.43 11.60 13.22
CA SER A 52 -21.47 12.61 13.31
C SER A 52 -21.82 13.18 11.92
N LEU A 53 -23.09 13.52 11.70
CA LEU A 53 -23.55 14.07 10.43
C LEU A 53 -22.77 15.32 10.02
N GLU A 54 -22.39 16.15 10.99
CA GLU A 54 -21.57 17.34 10.78
C GLU A 54 -20.16 16.99 10.30
N ARG A 55 -19.46 16.06 10.98
CA ARG A 55 -18.10 15.62 10.58
C ARG A 55 -18.13 14.97 9.20
N LYS A 56 -19.14 14.16 8.91
CA LYS A 56 -19.32 13.51 7.61
C LYS A 56 -19.58 14.52 6.49
N ALA A 57 -20.44 15.51 6.73
CA ALA A 57 -20.71 16.57 5.77
C ALA A 57 -19.47 17.46 5.54
N ARG A 58 -18.73 17.77 6.61
CA ARG A 58 -17.46 18.51 6.56
C ARG A 58 -16.42 17.76 5.74
N TRP A 59 -16.21 16.47 6.00
CA TRP A 59 -15.30 15.61 5.24
C TRP A 59 -15.63 15.65 3.75
N ARG A 60 -16.86 15.27 3.38
CA ARG A 60 -17.32 15.20 1.98
C ARG A 60 -17.14 16.52 1.25
N LYS A 61 -17.44 17.64 1.91
CA LYS A 61 -17.37 18.97 1.31
C LYS A 61 -15.93 19.47 1.16
N GLU A 62 -15.12 19.38 2.21
CA GLU A 62 -13.76 19.91 2.17
C GLU A 62 -12.82 19.03 1.33
N ILE A 63 -13.00 17.70 1.34
CA ILE A 63 -12.21 16.82 0.47
C ILE A 63 -12.54 17.08 -1.00
N ASP A 64 -13.82 17.32 -1.33
CA ASP A 64 -14.24 17.63 -2.70
C ASP A 64 -13.58 18.90 -3.24
N TRP A 65 -13.42 19.93 -2.39
CA TRP A 65 -12.67 21.13 -2.75
C TRP A 65 -11.19 20.86 -3.01
N LEU A 66 -10.56 19.97 -2.24
CA LEU A 66 -9.14 19.65 -2.44
C LEU A 66 -8.93 18.76 -3.68
N LEU A 67 -9.89 17.91 -4.01
CA LEU A 67 -9.84 17.02 -5.17
C LEU A 67 -10.24 17.69 -6.49
N CYS A 68 -10.97 18.81 -6.47
CA CYS A 68 -11.49 19.44 -7.69
C CYS A 68 -10.41 19.87 -8.68
N VAL A 69 -9.17 20.10 -8.22
CA VAL A 69 -8.04 20.41 -9.11
C VAL A 69 -7.78 19.28 -10.13
N SER A 70 -8.08 18.03 -9.76
CA SER A 70 -7.89 16.86 -10.65
C SER A 70 -8.81 16.86 -11.87
N ASP A 71 -9.93 17.60 -11.83
CA ASP A 71 -10.84 17.75 -12.97
C ASP A 71 -10.25 18.65 -14.07
N TYR A 72 -9.30 19.51 -13.69
CA TYR A 72 -8.64 20.47 -14.59
C TYR A 72 -7.27 20.02 -15.07
N ILE A 73 -6.78 18.86 -14.60
CA ILE A 73 -5.51 18.27 -15.07
C ILE A 73 -5.80 17.39 -16.28
N VAL A 74 -5.41 17.87 -17.46
CA VAL A 74 -5.75 17.27 -18.75
C VAL A 74 -4.52 16.99 -19.61
N GLU A 75 -4.63 15.96 -20.42
CA GLU A 75 -3.78 15.68 -21.57
C GLU A 75 -4.42 16.27 -22.83
N PHE A 76 -3.60 16.88 -23.68
CA PHE A 76 -4.02 17.32 -25.00
C PHE A 76 -3.80 16.18 -25.98
N VAL A 77 -4.89 15.60 -26.49
CA VAL A 77 -4.85 14.45 -27.40
C VAL A 77 -5.41 14.82 -28.77
N PRO A 78 -4.81 14.33 -29.86
CA PRO A 78 -5.36 14.52 -31.21
C PRO A 78 -6.67 13.74 -31.37
N SER A 79 -7.63 14.35 -32.05
CA SER A 79 -8.95 13.79 -32.33
C SER A 79 -9.48 14.30 -33.68
N GLN A 80 -10.62 13.76 -34.11
CA GLN A 80 -11.29 14.17 -35.34
C GLN A 80 -12.73 14.58 -35.03
N GLN A 81 -13.14 15.71 -35.58
CA GLN A 81 -14.52 16.19 -35.50
C GLN A 81 -15.12 16.21 -36.90
N LYS A 82 -16.33 15.68 -37.03
CA LYS A 82 -17.11 15.78 -38.27
C LYS A 82 -18.04 16.98 -38.20
N SER A 83 -17.94 17.88 -39.17
CA SER A 83 -18.92 18.95 -39.36
C SER A 83 -20.27 18.39 -39.79
N LYS A 84 -21.33 19.19 -39.64
CA LYS A 84 -22.68 18.88 -40.15
C LYS A 84 -22.68 18.64 -41.67
N ASP A 85 -21.73 19.23 -42.39
CA ASP A 85 -21.56 19.08 -43.84
C ASP A 85 -20.76 17.82 -44.23
N GLY A 86 -20.41 16.96 -43.27
CA GLY A 86 -19.67 15.71 -43.51
C GLY A 86 -18.16 15.86 -43.63
N ALA A 87 -17.63 17.08 -43.59
CA ALA A 87 -16.19 17.34 -43.58
C ALA A 87 -15.53 16.90 -42.27
N ASN A 88 -14.43 16.16 -42.36
CA ASN A 88 -13.61 15.77 -41.21
C ASN A 88 -12.55 16.85 -40.95
N MET A 89 -12.44 17.29 -39.70
CA MET A 89 -11.42 18.23 -39.25
C MET A 89 -10.60 17.57 -38.12
N GLU A 90 -9.28 17.63 -38.23
CA GLU A 90 -8.39 17.24 -37.14
C GLU A 90 -8.37 18.34 -36.08
N ILE A 91 -8.63 17.97 -34.84
CA ILE A 91 -8.72 18.88 -33.70
C ILE A 91 -7.93 18.33 -32.52
N MET A 92 -7.49 19.21 -31.63
CA MET A 92 -6.99 18.81 -30.32
C MET A 92 -8.12 18.85 -29.31
N VAL A 93 -8.28 17.79 -28.52
CA VAL A 93 -9.26 17.72 -27.43
C VAL A 93 -8.56 17.52 -26.11
N THR A 94 -9.16 18.06 -25.04
CA THR A 94 -8.70 17.83 -23.67
C THR A 94 -9.33 16.56 -23.13
N LYS A 95 -8.50 15.65 -22.61
CA LYS A 95 -8.95 14.47 -21.87
C LYS A 95 -8.33 14.52 -20.47
N GLN A 96 -9.05 14.14 -19.43
CA GLN A 96 -8.46 14.03 -18.10
C GLN A 96 -7.23 13.11 -18.13
N ARG A 97 -6.17 13.50 -17.41
CA ARG A 97 -4.91 12.74 -17.39
C ARG A 97 -5.16 11.29 -16.97
N THR A 98 -4.44 10.37 -17.61
CA THR A 98 -4.77 8.94 -17.59
C THR A 98 -4.70 8.33 -16.18
N ASP A 99 -3.71 8.72 -15.39
CA ASP A 99 -3.54 8.32 -13.99
C ASP A 99 -4.70 8.79 -13.10
N LEU A 100 -5.20 10.01 -13.32
CA LEU A 100 -6.29 10.59 -12.53
C LEU A 100 -7.66 10.01 -12.90
N HIS A 101 -7.88 9.78 -14.19
CA HIS A 101 -9.17 9.35 -14.72
C HIS A 101 -9.70 8.05 -14.09
N MET A 102 -8.79 7.09 -13.83
CA MET A 102 -9.16 5.83 -13.20
C MET A 102 -9.00 5.86 -11.67
N ASN A 103 -7.94 6.48 -11.16
CA ASN A 103 -7.62 6.39 -9.73
C ASN A 103 -8.48 7.31 -8.86
N ILE A 104 -8.87 8.51 -9.31
CA ILE A 104 -9.70 9.42 -8.50
C ILE A 104 -11.09 8.80 -8.20
N PRO A 105 -11.84 8.27 -9.19
CA PRO A 105 -13.09 7.57 -8.90
C PRO A 105 -12.90 6.33 -8.02
N ALA A 106 -11.82 5.57 -8.22
CA ALA A 106 -11.51 4.41 -7.40
C ALA A 106 -11.30 4.81 -5.93
N LEU A 107 -10.47 5.83 -5.66
CA LEU A 107 -10.23 6.32 -4.30
C LEU A 107 -11.50 6.87 -3.65
N ARG A 108 -12.34 7.60 -4.39
CA ARG A 108 -13.64 8.07 -3.87
C ARG A 108 -14.58 6.91 -3.50
N LYS A 109 -14.51 5.79 -4.23
CA LYS A 109 -15.27 4.58 -3.89
C LYS A 109 -14.72 3.94 -2.60
N LEU A 110 -13.41 3.87 -2.44
CA LEU A 110 -12.77 3.37 -1.21
C LEU A 110 -13.13 4.23 0.01
N ASP A 111 -13.12 5.56 -0.14
CA ASP A 111 -13.58 6.51 0.88
C ASP A 111 -15.03 6.23 1.30
N ALA A 112 -15.95 6.15 0.33
CA ALA A 112 -17.33 5.83 0.60
C ALA A 112 -17.50 4.48 1.34
N MET A 113 -16.75 3.45 0.93
CA MET A 113 -16.77 2.14 1.60
C MET A 113 -16.31 2.20 3.07
N LEU A 114 -15.31 3.01 3.41
CA LEU A 114 -14.85 3.18 4.80
C LEU A 114 -15.88 3.91 5.64
N ILE A 115 -16.48 4.95 5.08
CA ILE A 115 -17.54 5.72 5.74
C ILE A 115 -18.78 4.84 5.97
N ASP A 116 -19.19 4.06 4.96
CA ASP A 116 -20.31 3.12 5.07
C ASP A 116 -20.01 2.00 6.07
N CYS A 117 -18.76 1.52 6.15
CA CYS A 117 -18.32 0.57 7.18
C CYS A 117 -18.58 1.13 8.59
N LEU A 118 -18.24 2.40 8.84
CA LEU A 118 -18.49 3.05 10.13
C LEU A 118 -20.00 3.23 10.39
N ASP A 119 -20.78 3.58 9.35
CA ASP A 119 -22.24 3.72 9.48
C ASP A 119 -22.94 2.41 9.86
N ASN A 120 -22.40 1.25 9.43
CA ASN A 120 -22.97 -0.06 9.76
C ASN A 120 -22.93 -0.37 11.27
N PHE A 121 -22.17 0.38 12.08
CA PHE A 121 -22.13 0.24 13.53
C PHE A 121 -23.21 1.05 14.26
N LYS A 122 -24.14 1.71 13.55
CA LYS A 122 -25.19 2.55 14.17
C LYS A 122 -26.10 1.81 15.15
N ASP A 123 -26.49 0.59 14.80
CA ASP A 123 -27.44 -0.22 15.58
C ASP A 123 -26.72 -1.30 16.41
N GLN A 124 -25.41 -1.16 16.59
CA GLN A 124 -24.58 -2.08 17.34
C GLN A 124 -24.74 -1.82 18.85
N ASN A 125 -25.11 -2.85 19.61
CA ASN A 125 -25.40 -2.75 21.05
C ASN A 125 -24.68 -3.80 21.93
N GLU A 126 -23.92 -4.70 21.33
CA GLU A 126 -23.30 -5.83 22.05
C GLU A 126 -21.95 -5.51 22.67
N PHE A 127 -21.29 -4.43 22.25
CA PHE A 127 -20.02 -3.99 22.81
C PHE A 127 -20.09 -2.50 23.08
N CYS A 128 -19.36 -2.04 24.08
CA CYS A 128 -19.30 -0.63 24.42
C CYS A 128 -17.87 -0.21 24.71
N TYR A 129 -17.64 1.09 24.73
CA TYR A 129 -16.34 1.66 25.03
C TYR A 129 -16.38 2.29 26.43
N ILE A 130 -15.50 1.84 27.31
CA ILE A 130 -15.40 2.41 28.66
C ILE A 130 -14.68 3.77 28.58
N SER A 131 -15.14 4.75 29.36
CA SER A 131 -14.47 6.04 29.48
C SER A 131 -13.06 5.89 30.05
N LYS A 132 -12.14 6.75 29.60
CA LYS A 132 -10.73 6.77 30.04
C LYS A 132 -10.58 7.00 31.54
N ASP A 133 -11.52 7.74 32.13
CA ASP A 133 -11.53 8.18 33.52
C ASP A 133 -12.41 7.31 34.42
N ALA A 134 -12.92 6.17 33.92
CA ALA A 134 -13.72 5.24 34.71
C ALA A 134 -12.87 4.51 35.76
N ASP A 135 -13.48 4.27 36.92
CA ASP A 135 -12.87 3.57 38.05
C ASP A 135 -12.35 2.17 37.65
N GLU A 136 -11.25 1.74 38.27
CA GLU A 136 -10.62 0.43 38.02
C GLU A 136 -11.58 -0.76 38.24
N SER A 137 -12.66 -0.57 39.01
CA SER A 137 -13.73 -1.56 39.21
C SER A 137 -14.61 -1.77 37.97
N GLU A 138 -14.77 -0.77 37.09
CA GLU A 138 -15.56 -0.88 35.85
C GLU A 138 -14.76 -1.46 34.68
N LYS A 139 -13.43 -1.34 34.73
CA LYS A 139 -12.46 -1.79 33.72
C LYS A 139 -12.34 -3.32 33.60
N GLY A 140 -12.86 -4.07 34.57
CA GLY A 140 -12.79 -5.54 34.60
C GLY A 140 -11.34 -6.07 34.57
N ASN A 141 -11.18 -7.39 34.55
CA ASN A 141 -9.86 -8.04 34.49
C ASN A 141 -9.09 -7.82 33.17
N THR A 142 -9.66 -7.05 32.23
CA THR A 142 -9.04 -6.62 30.98
C THR A 142 -8.03 -5.49 31.26
N LYS A 143 -6.91 -5.84 31.89
CA LYS A 143 -5.72 -4.98 31.90
C LYS A 143 -5.34 -4.69 30.43
N ARG A 144 -5.24 -3.39 30.10
CA ARG A 144 -4.80 -2.90 28.79
C ARG A 144 -3.55 -3.67 28.36
N ILE A 145 -3.65 -4.36 27.23
CA ILE A 145 -2.52 -5.08 26.62
C ILE A 145 -1.68 -4.13 25.76
N ASP A 146 -2.20 -2.93 25.45
CA ASP A 146 -1.67 -2.07 24.40
C ASP A 146 -1.03 -0.78 24.98
N ASP A 147 0.12 -0.38 24.42
CA ASP A 147 0.85 0.86 24.71
C ASP A 147 0.05 2.14 24.37
N LYS A 148 -1.16 1.99 23.80
CA LYS A 148 -2.04 3.06 23.34
C LYS A 148 -2.98 3.56 24.44
N TRP A 149 -2.42 4.09 25.52
CA TRP A 149 -3.15 4.59 26.70
C TRP A 149 -4.21 5.68 26.40
N TRP A 150 -4.14 6.30 25.21
CA TRP A 150 -5.06 7.32 24.74
C TRP A 150 -6.35 6.78 24.10
N LEU A 151 -6.44 5.48 23.79
CA LEU A 151 -7.64 4.88 23.21
C LEU A 151 -8.61 4.33 24.28
N PRO A 152 -9.93 4.37 24.03
CA PRO A 152 -10.91 3.74 24.89
C PRO A 152 -10.88 2.22 24.75
N THR A 153 -11.01 1.49 25.86
CA THR A 153 -11.00 0.03 25.86
C THR A 153 -12.38 -0.52 25.46
N PRO A 154 -12.48 -1.43 24.47
CA PRO A 154 -13.73 -2.10 24.16
C PRO A 154 -14.08 -3.11 25.25
N LYS A 155 -15.35 -3.17 25.63
CA LYS A 155 -15.94 -4.12 26.56
C LYS A 155 -17.02 -4.92 25.83
N VAL A 156 -16.94 -6.23 25.98
CA VAL A 156 -17.90 -7.20 25.41
C VAL A 156 -18.71 -7.84 26.56
N PRO A 157 -19.83 -8.54 26.28
CA PRO A 157 -20.63 -9.20 27.31
C PRO A 157 -19.83 -10.32 27.97
N PRO A 158 -20.12 -10.71 29.23
CA PRO A 158 -19.37 -11.73 29.97
C PRO A 158 -19.29 -13.10 29.29
N ASN A 159 -20.23 -13.41 28.39
CA ASN A 159 -20.27 -14.66 27.62
C ASN A 159 -19.69 -14.50 26.19
N GLY A 160 -19.06 -13.36 25.91
CA GLY A 160 -18.65 -12.95 24.56
C GLY A 160 -19.80 -12.41 23.71
N LEU A 161 -19.45 -12.07 22.47
CA LEU A 161 -20.35 -11.61 21.42
C LEU A 161 -21.18 -12.76 20.85
N SER A 162 -22.37 -12.42 20.37
CA SER A 162 -23.22 -13.34 19.61
C SER A 162 -22.52 -13.81 18.34
N GLU A 163 -22.89 -15.00 17.85
CA GLU A 163 -22.33 -15.52 16.59
C GLU A 163 -22.63 -14.59 15.40
N MET A 164 -23.81 -13.95 15.40
CA MET A 164 -24.17 -12.97 14.38
C MET A 164 -23.26 -11.74 14.42
N SER A 165 -23.00 -11.18 15.61
CA SER A 165 -22.10 -10.03 15.77
C SER A 165 -20.66 -10.37 15.42
N ARG A 166 -20.18 -11.58 15.74
CA ARG A 166 -18.84 -12.05 15.33
C ARG A 166 -18.72 -12.18 13.81
N LYS A 167 -19.72 -12.80 13.15
CA LYS A 167 -19.76 -12.91 11.69
C LYS A 167 -19.82 -11.54 11.02
N PHE A 168 -20.61 -10.62 11.57
CA PHE A 168 -20.68 -9.24 11.10
C PHE A 168 -19.33 -8.52 11.22
N LEU A 169 -18.67 -8.59 12.38
CA LEU A 169 -17.35 -7.99 12.58
C LEU A 169 -16.30 -8.58 11.63
N GLN A 170 -16.31 -9.90 11.42
CA GLN A 170 -15.41 -10.54 10.47
C GLN A 170 -15.68 -10.08 9.02
N TYR A 171 -16.95 -9.96 8.62
CA TYR A 171 -17.30 -9.41 7.31
C TYR A 171 -16.82 -7.97 7.13
N GLN A 172 -17.03 -7.09 8.13
CA GLN A 172 -16.51 -5.72 8.08
C GLN A 172 -14.98 -5.71 8.04
N LYS A 173 -14.32 -6.57 8.82
CA LYS A 173 -12.86 -6.75 8.82
C LYS A 173 -12.35 -7.06 7.41
N ASP A 174 -12.97 -8.02 6.73
CA ASP A 174 -12.56 -8.45 5.39
C ASP A 174 -12.79 -7.34 4.35
N CYS A 175 -13.91 -6.62 4.45
CA CYS A 175 -14.20 -5.47 3.58
C CYS A 175 -13.15 -4.35 3.75
N VAL A 176 -12.86 -3.95 4.99
CA VAL A 176 -11.88 -2.90 5.29
C VAL A 176 -10.47 -3.33 4.87
N ASN A 177 -10.12 -4.60 5.04
CA ASN A 177 -8.83 -5.12 4.59
C ASN A 177 -8.67 -5.08 3.06
N GLN A 178 -9.75 -5.32 2.30
CA GLN A 178 -9.72 -5.12 0.85
C GLN A 178 -9.52 -3.64 0.47
N VAL A 179 -10.17 -2.72 1.19
CA VAL A 179 -9.98 -1.28 1.00
C VAL A 179 -8.54 -0.88 1.29
N LEU A 180 -7.98 -1.34 2.42
CA LEU A 180 -6.59 -1.10 2.81
C LEU A 180 -5.62 -1.54 1.70
N LYS A 181 -5.76 -2.79 1.21
CA LYS A 181 -4.93 -3.31 0.13
C LYS A 181 -5.03 -2.49 -1.16
N ALA A 182 -6.25 -2.08 -1.54
CA ALA A 182 -6.47 -1.28 -2.73
C ALA A 182 -5.84 0.13 -2.61
N ALA A 183 -6.00 0.79 -1.47
CA ALA A 183 -5.40 2.09 -1.19
C ALA A 183 -3.87 2.02 -1.21
N MET A 184 -3.28 1.02 -0.54
CA MET A 184 -1.83 0.75 -0.54
C MET A 184 -1.26 0.43 -1.93
N ALA A 185 -2.06 -0.18 -2.81
CA ALA A 185 -1.65 -0.49 -4.17
C ALA A 185 -1.59 0.79 -5.02
N ILE A 186 -2.63 1.63 -4.94
CA ILE A 186 -2.66 2.93 -5.64
C ILE A 186 -1.53 3.84 -5.12
N ASN A 187 -1.36 3.93 -3.80
CA ASN A 187 -0.31 4.77 -3.20
C ASN A 187 1.09 4.37 -3.69
N ALA A 188 1.39 3.07 -3.67
CA ALA A 188 2.68 2.58 -4.15
C ALA A 188 2.88 2.75 -5.65
N GLN A 189 1.83 2.61 -6.46
CA GLN A 189 1.91 2.87 -7.90
C GLN A 189 2.29 4.33 -8.16
N VAL A 190 1.59 5.27 -7.52
CA VAL A 190 1.86 6.72 -7.66
C VAL A 190 3.28 7.06 -7.20
N LEU A 191 3.71 6.55 -6.04
CA LEU A 191 5.08 6.74 -5.56
C LEU A 191 6.12 6.17 -6.52
N SER A 192 5.84 5.05 -7.20
CA SER A 192 6.76 4.47 -8.18
C SER A 192 6.93 5.35 -9.43
N GLU A 193 5.88 6.08 -9.81
CA GLU A 193 5.84 6.99 -10.97
C GLU A 193 6.33 8.41 -10.67
N MET A 194 6.41 8.78 -9.38
CA MET A 194 6.99 10.07 -8.97
C MET A 194 8.48 10.16 -9.32
N GLU A 195 8.88 11.33 -9.83
CA GLU A 195 10.27 11.64 -10.15
C GLU A 195 11.16 11.55 -8.91
N ILE A 196 12.38 11.02 -9.08
CA ILE A 196 13.37 10.95 -8.01
C ILE A 196 14.07 12.31 -7.90
N PRO A 197 14.00 13.00 -6.75
CA PRO A 197 14.59 14.32 -6.60
C PRO A 197 16.13 14.33 -6.71
N ASP A 198 16.68 15.37 -7.33
CA ASP A 198 18.15 15.52 -7.50
C ASP A 198 18.91 15.51 -6.18
N ASN A 199 18.36 16.13 -5.14
CA ASN A 199 18.98 16.16 -3.81
C ASN A 199 19.07 14.76 -3.17
N TYR A 200 18.09 13.88 -3.39
CA TYR A 200 18.16 12.49 -2.98
C TYR A 200 19.31 11.80 -3.72
N ILE A 201 19.41 12.00 -5.03
CA ILE A 201 20.49 11.45 -5.85
C ILE A 201 21.85 11.92 -5.33
N GLU A 202 22.01 13.21 -5.05
CA GLU A 202 23.26 13.78 -4.53
C GLU A 202 23.67 13.21 -3.17
N SER A 203 22.69 12.82 -2.35
CA SER A 203 22.88 12.21 -1.02
C SER A 203 23.24 10.72 -1.05
N LEU A 204 23.10 10.05 -2.20
CA LEU A 204 23.35 8.60 -2.30
C LEU A 204 24.79 8.21 -1.93
N PRO A 205 25.00 7.07 -1.26
CA PRO A 205 26.33 6.61 -0.86
C PRO A 205 27.32 6.51 -2.01
N LYS A 206 28.49 7.15 -1.83
CA LYS A 206 29.60 7.17 -2.79
C LYS A 206 30.71 6.22 -2.35
N ALA A 207 31.34 5.54 -3.30
CA ALA A 207 32.54 4.75 -3.08
C ALA A 207 33.80 5.65 -3.01
N ARG A 208 34.95 5.02 -2.74
CA ARG A 208 36.26 5.68 -2.56
C ARG A 208 36.70 6.56 -3.74
N ASN A 209 36.17 6.32 -4.93
CA ASN A 209 36.42 7.09 -6.15
C ASN A 209 35.41 8.23 -6.38
N ASN A 210 34.61 8.58 -5.36
CA ASN A 210 33.54 9.60 -5.42
C ASN A 210 32.38 9.25 -6.38
N GLU A 211 32.27 7.99 -6.80
CA GLU A 211 31.17 7.49 -7.63
C GLU A 211 30.13 6.75 -6.78
N GLN A 212 28.84 6.95 -7.07
CA GLN A 212 27.76 6.21 -6.42
C GLN A 212 27.92 4.70 -6.64
N ASN A 213 27.74 3.89 -5.59
CA ASN A 213 27.91 2.45 -5.67
C ASN A 213 26.84 1.70 -4.85
N GLY A 214 26.10 0.79 -5.50
CA GLY A 214 25.12 -0.07 -4.81
C GLY A 214 25.74 -0.88 -3.68
N ARG A 215 27.00 -1.31 -3.80
CA ARG A 215 27.73 -1.98 -2.72
C ARG A 215 27.93 -1.09 -1.49
N ALA A 216 28.16 0.21 -1.67
CA ALA A 216 28.31 1.14 -0.55
C ALA A 216 26.96 1.37 0.18
N SER A 217 25.84 1.25 -0.53
CA SER A 217 24.49 1.37 0.05
C SER A 217 24.06 0.07 0.74
N LEU A 218 24.20 -1.08 0.07
CA LEU A 218 23.85 -2.39 0.62
C LEU A 218 24.82 -2.87 1.70
N GLY A 219 26.07 -2.40 1.71
CA GLY A 219 27.13 -3.01 2.50
C GLY A 219 27.56 -4.37 1.95
N ASP A 220 28.70 -4.85 2.45
CA ASP A 220 29.39 -6.01 1.89
C ASP A 220 28.60 -7.32 2.00
N SER A 221 27.90 -7.54 3.12
CA SER A 221 27.14 -8.77 3.35
C SER A 221 25.97 -8.90 2.37
N ILE A 222 25.10 -7.89 2.32
CA ILE A 222 23.90 -7.90 1.47
C ILE A 222 24.29 -7.89 -0.01
N TYR A 223 25.32 -7.12 -0.38
CA TYR A 223 25.82 -7.10 -1.76
C TYR A 223 26.32 -8.48 -2.21
N ARG A 224 27.10 -9.20 -1.38
CA ARG A 224 27.53 -10.56 -1.73
C ARG A 224 26.35 -11.48 -1.94
N SER A 225 25.35 -11.43 -1.06
CA SER A 225 24.17 -12.29 -1.17
C SER A 225 23.29 -11.97 -2.38
N ILE A 226 23.13 -10.71 -2.78
CA ILE A 226 22.34 -10.35 -3.97
C ILE A 226 23.08 -10.71 -5.27
N THR A 227 24.41 -10.79 -5.24
CA THR A 227 25.25 -11.02 -6.43
C THR A 227 25.66 -12.48 -6.68
N VAL A 228 25.15 -13.42 -5.88
CA VAL A 228 25.37 -14.87 -6.07
C VAL A 228 24.76 -15.39 -7.38
N GLU A 229 25.19 -16.57 -7.84
CA GLU A 229 24.63 -17.20 -9.03
C GLU A 229 23.17 -17.63 -8.81
N PHE A 230 22.92 -18.40 -7.75
CA PHE A 230 21.59 -18.86 -7.33
C PHE A 230 21.10 -18.06 -6.13
N PHE A 231 20.04 -17.28 -6.32
CA PHE A 231 19.52 -16.35 -5.32
C PHE A 231 18.13 -16.76 -4.85
N ASP A 232 17.98 -16.87 -3.54
CA ASP A 232 16.70 -17.02 -2.87
C ASP A 232 16.47 -15.79 -1.96
N PRO A 233 15.43 -14.98 -2.20
CA PRO A 233 15.14 -13.81 -1.38
C PRO A 233 14.72 -14.18 0.05
N ASP A 234 14.07 -15.32 0.27
CA ASP A 234 13.64 -15.74 1.61
C ASP A 234 14.83 -16.19 2.45
N GLN A 235 15.80 -16.87 1.83
CA GLN A 235 17.08 -17.19 2.47
C GLN A 235 17.82 -15.92 2.89
N LEU A 236 17.93 -14.91 2.01
CA LEU A 236 18.55 -13.63 2.36
C LEU A 236 17.86 -13.00 3.58
N LEU A 237 16.54 -12.86 3.54
CA LEU A 237 15.78 -12.23 4.61
C LEU A 237 15.86 -13.00 5.94
N SER A 238 15.99 -14.34 5.90
CA SER A 238 16.18 -15.16 7.10
C SER A 238 17.52 -14.88 7.82
N THR A 239 18.53 -14.42 7.10
CA THR A 239 19.84 -14.06 7.65
C THR A 239 19.93 -12.61 8.13
N MET A 240 18.89 -11.81 7.89
CA MET A 240 18.83 -10.40 8.28
C MET A 240 18.12 -10.24 9.62
N ASP A 241 18.58 -9.26 10.39
CA ASP A 241 17.91 -8.88 11.63
C ASP A 241 16.71 -7.97 11.35
N LEU A 242 15.51 -8.58 11.36
CA LEU A 242 14.22 -7.92 11.14
C LEU A 242 13.43 -7.77 12.45
N SER A 243 14.11 -7.74 13.60
CA SER A 243 13.48 -7.70 14.93
C SER A 243 12.78 -6.38 15.28
N SER A 244 13.09 -5.29 14.57
CA SER A 244 12.48 -3.99 14.80
C SER A 244 12.14 -3.26 13.51
N GLU A 245 11.12 -2.42 13.59
CA GLU A 245 10.64 -1.56 12.49
C GLU A 245 11.77 -0.69 11.91
N HIS A 246 12.64 -0.14 12.76
CA HIS A 246 13.79 0.65 12.32
C HIS A 246 14.79 -0.16 11.48
N LYS A 247 15.03 -1.43 11.81
CA LYS A 247 15.94 -2.29 11.04
C LYS A 247 15.34 -2.69 9.69
N ILE A 248 14.03 -2.95 9.67
CA ILE A 248 13.29 -3.23 8.44
C ILE A 248 13.33 -2.00 7.52
N LEU A 249 13.12 -0.80 8.08
CA LEU A 249 13.17 0.46 7.33
C LEU A 249 14.59 0.80 6.83
N ASP A 250 15.64 0.53 7.62
CA ASP A 250 17.04 0.67 7.17
C ASP A 250 17.31 -0.23 5.96
N LEU A 251 16.89 -1.50 6.03
CA LEU A 251 17.04 -2.43 4.92
C LEU A 251 16.30 -1.93 3.67
N LYS A 252 15.03 -1.51 3.81
CA LYS A 252 14.25 -0.92 2.71
C LYS A 252 14.99 0.26 2.06
N ASN A 253 15.46 1.22 2.87
CA ASN A 253 16.19 2.40 2.41
C ASN A 253 17.46 2.04 1.63
N ARG A 254 18.23 1.05 2.11
CA ARG A 254 19.48 0.61 1.45
C ARG A 254 19.22 -0.09 0.13
N ILE A 255 18.16 -0.89 0.05
CA ILE A 255 17.74 -1.57 -1.18
C ILE A 255 17.27 -0.55 -2.21
N GLU A 256 16.39 0.38 -1.83
CA GLU A 256 15.90 1.44 -2.71
C GLU A 256 17.02 2.32 -3.25
N ALA A 257 17.92 2.79 -2.38
CA ALA A 257 19.10 3.55 -2.79
C ALA A 257 19.93 2.79 -3.85
N SER A 258 20.06 1.47 -3.70
CA SER A 258 20.82 0.63 -4.63
C SER A 258 20.14 0.47 -5.98
N ILE A 259 18.82 0.30 -5.99
CA ILE A 259 18.01 0.29 -7.22
C ILE A 259 18.17 1.61 -7.97
N VAL A 260 18.09 2.75 -7.28
CA VAL A 260 18.28 4.07 -7.89
C VAL A 260 19.67 4.20 -8.54
N ILE A 261 20.73 3.75 -7.83
CA ILE A 261 22.10 3.76 -8.35
C ILE A 261 22.22 2.89 -9.60
N TRP A 262 21.66 1.67 -9.60
CA TRP A 262 21.76 0.75 -10.74
C TRP A 262 21.00 1.28 -11.95
N LYS A 263 19.74 1.73 -11.79
CA LYS A 263 18.96 2.36 -12.86
C LYS A 263 19.71 3.53 -13.49
N ARG A 264 20.27 4.43 -12.69
CA ARG A 264 21.03 5.59 -13.18
C ARG A 264 22.29 5.16 -13.94
N LYS A 265 23.03 4.15 -13.46
CA LYS A 265 24.22 3.61 -14.15
C LYS A 265 23.90 2.87 -15.44
N MET A 266 22.66 2.43 -15.65
CA MET A 266 22.21 1.87 -16.92
C MET A 266 21.89 2.96 -17.95
N HIS A 267 21.33 4.09 -17.51
CA HIS A 267 20.96 5.21 -18.39
C HIS A 267 22.11 6.18 -18.72
N GLN A 268 23.15 6.29 -17.88
CA GLN A 268 24.34 7.11 -18.18
C GLN A 268 25.25 6.42 -19.21
N LYS A 269 24.89 6.50 -20.49
CA LYS A 269 25.65 5.90 -21.60
C LYS A 269 26.73 6.80 -22.22
N ASP A 270 26.73 8.12 -21.97
CA ASP A 270 27.52 9.06 -22.81
C ASP A 270 28.44 10.02 -22.04
N GLY A 271 29.50 9.55 -21.38
CA GLY A 271 30.53 10.52 -20.97
C GLY A 271 31.80 10.05 -20.30
N LYS A 272 31.84 8.90 -19.62
CA LYS A 272 33.09 8.41 -19.00
C LYS A 272 33.22 6.89 -19.05
N SER A 273 34.17 6.46 -19.88
CA SER A 273 34.92 5.19 -19.86
C SER A 273 34.13 3.89 -19.63
N ALA A 274 33.86 3.19 -20.73
CA ALA A 274 33.46 1.79 -20.80
C ALA A 274 34.47 0.78 -20.19
N TRP A 275 35.59 1.25 -19.60
CA TRP A 275 36.62 0.40 -18.98
C TRP A 275 36.48 0.28 -17.45
N GLY A 276 35.53 0.99 -16.81
CA GLY A 276 35.50 1.10 -15.34
C GLY A 276 34.63 0.11 -14.58
N SER A 277 33.77 -0.68 -15.22
CA SER A 277 32.79 -1.50 -14.49
C SER A 277 32.97 -3.00 -14.67
N ALA A 278 33.39 -3.65 -13.59
CA ALA A 278 33.54 -5.10 -13.49
C ALA A 278 32.22 -5.90 -13.59
N VAL A 279 31.06 -5.23 -13.66
CA VAL A 279 29.73 -5.86 -13.70
C VAL A 279 29.03 -5.49 -15.01
N SER A 280 28.68 -6.51 -15.81
CA SER A 280 27.94 -6.38 -17.06
C SER A 280 26.54 -5.78 -16.85
N LEU A 281 25.94 -5.23 -17.91
CA LEU A 281 24.59 -4.65 -17.86
C LEU A 281 23.54 -5.70 -17.46
N GLU A 282 23.58 -6.89 -18.06
CA GLU A 282 22.69 -8.02 -17.74
C GLU A 282 22.74 -8.40 -16.25
N LYS A 283 23.94 -8.40 -15.64
CA LYS A 283 24.09 -8.67 -14.21
C LYS A 283 23.48 -7.56 -13.35
N ARG A 284 23.50 -6.29 -13.81
CA ARG A 284 22.86 -5.18 -13.07
C ARG A 284 21.34 -5.24 -13.16
N GLU A 285 20.78 -5.61 -14.32
CA GLU A 285 19.34 -5.86 -14.47
C GLU A 285 18.88 -6.96 -13.51
N LEU A 286 19.64 -8.06 -13.44
CA LEU A 286 19.38 -9.14 -12.50
C LEU A 286 19.43 -8.68 -11.04
N PHE A 287 20.39 -7.84 -10.67
CA PHE A 287 20.48 -7.32 -9.30
C PHE A 287 19.33 -6.35 -8.97
N GLU A 288 18.89 -5.55 -9.94
CA GLU A 288 17.70 -4.70 -9.82
C GLU A 288 16.45 -5.56 -9.60
N GLU A 289 16.21 -6.58 -10.42
CA GLU A 289 15.05 -7.47 -10.29
C GLU A 289 15.00 -8.17 -8.93
N ARG A 290 16.15 -8.67 -8.47
CA ARG A 290 16.28 -9.29 -7.14
C ARG A 290 15.97 -8.29 -6.03
N ALA A 291 16.45 -7.06 -6.15
CA ALA A 291 16.18 -5.99 -5.18
C ALA A 291 14.69 -5.57 -5.17
N GLU A 292 14.06 -5.43 -6.35
CA GLU A 292 12.63 -5.16 -6.48
C GLU A 292 11.79 -6.30 -5.85
N THR A 293 12.22 -7.56 -6.02
CA THR A 293 11.59 -8.73 -5.39
C THR A 293 11.68 -8.69 -3.86
N ILE A 294 12.85 -8.31 -3.30
CA ILE A 294 12.99 -8.17 -1.84
C ILE A 294 12.06 -7.07 -1.32
N LEU A 295 11.95 -5.93 -2.00
CA LEU A 295 11.03 -4.85 -1.59
C LEU A 295 9.57 -5.33 -1.59
N LEU A 296 9.18 -6.14 -2.57
CA LEU A 296 7.84 -6.72 -2.62
C LEU A 296 7.58 -7.63 -1.41
N ILE A 297 8.53 -8.51 -1.06
CA ILE A 297 8.41 -9.41 0.09
C ILE A 297 8.36 -8.61 1.40
N LEU A 298 9.19 -7.56 1.54
CA LEU A 298 9.15 -6.67 2.71
C LEU A 298 7.77 -6.03 2.87
N LYS A 299 7.16 -5.55 1.78
CA LYS A 299 5.82 -4.97 1.80
C LYS A 299 4.75 -5.99 2.21
N GLN A 300 4.88 -7.25 1.79
CA GLN A 300 3.95 -8.33 2.15
C GLN A 300 4.08 -8.76 3.61
N ARG A 301 5.32 -8.91 4.10
CA ARG A 301 5.59 -9.33 5.49
C ARG A 301 5.34 -8.21 6.50
N PHE A 302 5.54 -6.96 6.10
CA PHE A 302 5.43 -5.80 6.99
C PHE A 302 4.59 -4.69 6.34
N PRO A 303 3.27 -4.88 6.23
CA PRO A 303 2.38 -3.93 5.54
C PRO A 303 2.29 -2.54 6.22
N GLY A 304 2.69 -2.42 7.49
CA GLY A 304 2.67 -1.17 8.25
C GLY A 304 4.02 -0.45 8.35
N ILE A 305 5.01 -0.80 7.52
CA ILE A 305 6.32 -0.12 7.55
C ILE A 305 6.19 1.38 7.23
N PRO A 306 6.96 2.25 7.90
CA PRO A 306 6.93 3.68 7.61
C PRO A 306 7.37 3.97 6.19
N GLN A 307 7.00 5.16 5.71
CA GLN A 307 7.52 5.70 4.45
C GLN A 307 9.04 5.71 4.47
N SER A 308 9.66 5.30 3.36
CA SER A 308 11.12 5.31 3.25
C SER A 308 11.63 6.73 3.07
N SER A 309 12.95 6.89 3.20
CA SER A 309 13.63 8.15 2.91
C SER A 309 13.42 8.58 1.45
N LEU A 310 13.31 7.62 0.52
CA LEU A 310 13.00 7.92 -0.89
C LEU A 310 11.55 8.38 -1.05
N ASP A 311 10.60 7.69 -0.43
CA ASP A 311 9.17 8.06 -0.45
C ASP A 311 8.97 9.48 0.10
N ILE A 312 9.57 9.78 1.27
CA ILE A 312 9.52 11.10 1.91
C ILE A 312 10.12 12.16 0.99
N SER A 313 11.27 11.88 0.36
CA SER A 313 11.91 12.83 -0.55
C SER A 313 11.04 13.09 -1.79
N LYS A 314 10.49 12.03 -2.41
CA LYS A 314 9.56 12.17 -3.54
C LYS A 314 8.40 13.07 -3.20
N ILE A 315 7.73 12.85 -2.06
CA ILE A 315 6.61 13.68 -1.62
C ILE A 315 7.02 15.13 -1.38
N GLN A 316 8.15 15.35 -0.69
CA GLN A 316 8.61 16.68 -0.31
C GLN A 316 8.97 17.56 -1.52
N TYR A 317 9.58 16.97 -2.55
CA TYR A 317 10.07 17.72 -3.71
C TYR A 317 9.19 17.58 -4.96
N ASN A 318 8.09 16.83 -4.87
CA ASN A 318 7.13 16.69 -5.94
C ASN A 318 6.52 18.05 -6.35
N ARG A 319 6.39 18.24 -7.66
CA ARG A 319 5.75 19.42 -8.28
C ARG A 319 4.49 19.06 -9.08
N ASP A 320 4.22 17.78 -9.27
CA ASP A 320 3.02 17.31 -9.95
C ASP A 320 1.82 17.31 -9.00
N VAL A 321 0.88 18.23 -9.22
CA VAL A 321 -0.31 18.39 -8.39
C VAL A 321 -1.21 17.15 -8.43
N GLY A 322 -1.34 16.48 -9.58
CA GLY A 322 -2.19 15.30 -9.70
C GLY A 322 -1.62 14.11 -8.94
N GLN A 323 -0.31 13.88 -9.02
CA GLN A 323 0.36 12.85 -8.22
C GLN A 323 0.32 13.18 -6.72
N ALA A 324 0.45 14.45 -6.33
CA ALA A 324 0.31 14.85 -4.92
C ALA A 324 -1.10 14.55 -4.38
N VAL A 325 -2.15 14.81 -5.17
CA VAL A 325 -3.53 14.46 -4.81
C VAL A 325 -3.69 12.95 -4.70
N LEU A 326 -3.22 12.18 -5.69
CA LEU A 326 -3.33 10.72 -5.68
C LEU A 326 -2.58 10.09 -4.50
N GLU A 327 -1.33 10.49 -4.26
CA GLU A 327 -0.48 10.00 -3.16
C GLU A 327 -1.14 10.32 -1.82
N SER A 328 -1.45 11.60 -1.56
CA SER A 328 -1.95 12.01 -0.25
C SER A 328 -3.34 11.46 0.05
N TYR A 329 -4.23 11.40 -0.95
CA TYR A 329 -5.57 10.85 -0.77
C TYR A 329 -5.55 9.33 -0.59
N SER A 330 -4.73 8.60 -1.33
CA SER A 330 -4.56 7.16 -1.10
C SER A 330 -3.93 6.85 0.26
N ARG A 331 -2.93 7.63 0.68
CA ARG A 331 -2.27 7.47 2.00
C ARG A 331 -3.22 7.73 3.18
N ILE A 332 -4.07 8.76 3.12
CA ILE A 332 -5.03 8.98 4.21
C ILE A 332 -6.11 7.90 4.27
N LEU A 333 -6.50 7.32 3.12
CA LEU A 333 -7.47 6.24 3.08
C LEU A 333 -6.87 4.93 3.60
N GLU A 334 -5.60 4.67 3.29
CA GLU A 334 -4.81 3.60 3.90
C GLU A 334 -4.78 3.74 5.43
N SER A 335 -4.42 4.92 5.93
CA SER A 335 -4.35 5.20 7.37
C SER A 335 -5.72 5.03 8.07
N LEU A 336 -6.79 5.52 7.44
CA LEU A 336 -8.15 5.35 7.95
C LEU A 336 -8.57 3.87 7.96
N ALA A 337 -8.33 3.14 6.87
CA ALA A 337 -8.64 1.73 6.77
C ALA A 337 -7.90 0.90 7.83
N PHE A 338 -6.60 1.17 8.02
CA PHE A 338 -5.81 0.54 9.08
C PHE A 338 -6.36 0.86 10.47
N THR A 339 -6.77 2.11 10.71
CA THR A 339 -7.37 2.53 11.98
C THR A 339 -8.66 1.78 12.27
N VAL A 340 -9.59 1.73 11.30
CA VAL A 340 -10.87 0.99 11.44
C VAL A 340 -10.60 -0.51 11.64
N LEU A 341 -9.69 -1.09 10.86
CA LEU A 341 -9.28 -2.48 10.98
C LEU A 341 -8.77 -2.81 12.39
N SER A 342 -7.86 -1.98 12.92
CA SER A 342 -7.33 -2.14 14.28
C SER A 342 -8.43 -2.09 15.33
N ARG A 343 -9.44 -1.22 15.19
CA ARG A 343 -10.56 -1.18 16.16
C ARG A 343 -11.46 -2.40 16.09
N ILE A 344 -11.67 -2.97 14.90
CA ILE A 344 -12.38 -4.26 14.74
C ILE A 344 -11.59 -5.37 15.42
N GLU A 345 -10.27 -5.40 15.24
CA GLU A 345 -9.39 -6.39 15.86
C GLU A 345 -9.38 -6.27 17.39
N ASP A 346 -9.39 -5.07 17.95
CA ASP A 346 -9.46 -4.87 19.41
C ASP A 346 -10.74 -5.48 20.01
N VAL A 347 -11.89 -5.30 19.35
CA VAL A 347 -13.17 -5.86 19.80
C VAL A 347 -13.18 -7.39 19.68
N LEU A 348 -12.72 -7.93 18.55
CA LEU A 348 -12.60 -9.38 18.35
C LEU A 348 -11.62 -10.00 19.34
N TYR A 349 -10.55 -9.29 19.70
CA TYR A 349 -9.61 -9.72 20.71
C TYR A 349 -10.24 -9.73 22.12
N ALA A 350 -11.02 -8.70 22.47
CA ALA A 350 -11.76 -8.65 23.73
C ALA A 350 -12.79 -9.80 23.82
N ASP A 351 -13.46 -10.15 22.73
CA ASP A 351 -14.34 -11.32 22.61
C ASP A 351 -13.56 -12.62 22.89
N TYR A 352 -12.43 -12.81 22.22
CA TYR A 352 -11.58 -13.99 22.37
C TYR A 352 -11.09 -14.18 23.82
N VAL A 353 -10.64 -13.11 24.49
CA VAL A 353 -10.19 -13.14 25.89
C VAL A 353 -11.33 -13.50 26.84
N THR A 354 -12.54 -13.02 26.56
CA THR A 354 -13.72 -13.28 27.40
C THR A 354 -14.20 -14.72 27.27
N GLN A 355 -14.10 -15.31 26.07
CA GLN A 355 -14.43 -16.72 25.83
C GLN A 355 -13.36 -17.69 26.35
N ASN A 356 -12.10 -17.28 26.39
CA ASN A 356 -10.97 -18.13 26.77
C ASN A 356 -10.18 -17.51 27.95
N PRO A 357 -10.79 -17.38 29.15
CA PRO A 357 -10.16 -16.71 30.29
C PRO A 357 -8.90 -17.42 30.82
N SER A 358 -8.76 -18.73 30.58
CA SER A 358 -7.58 -19.54 30.93
C SER A 358 -6.35 -19.20 30.06
N ASP A 359 -6.53 -18.96 28.76
CA ASP A 359 -5.44 -18.63 27.83
C ASP A 359 -4.95 -17.19 28.02
N ALA A 360 -5.85 -16.30 28.43
CA ALA A 360 -5.50 -14.94 28.83
C ALA A 360 -4.68 -14.89 30.13
N ALA A 361 -4.77 -15.90 30.99
CA ALA A 361 -3.89 -16.03 32.17
C ALA A 361 -2.48 -16.53 31.79
N CYS A 362 -2.36 -17.43 30.81
CA CYS A 362 -1.07 -17.95 30.37
C CYS A 362 -0.18 -16.86 29.71
N LYS A 363 -0.77 -15.98 28.89
CA LYS A 363 -0.04 -14.80 28.35
C LYS A 363 0.38 -13.79 29.44
N ARG A 364 -0.34 -13.71 30.56
CA ARG A 364 0.02 -12.85 31.70
C ARG A 364 1.29 -13.32 32.42
N TYR A 365 1.53 -14.63 32.47
CA TYR A 365 2.75 -15.19 33.08
C TYR A 365 3.97 -15.06 32.16
N ALA A 366 3.80 -15.21 30.83
CA ALA A 366 4.90 -15.05 29.87
C ALA A 366 5.49 -13.62 29.85
N LEU A 367 4.67 -12.58 30.03
CA LEU A 367 5.15 -11.19 30.11
C LEU A 367 5.74 -10.82 31.48
N SER A 368 5.37 -11.53 32.55
CA SER A 368 5.91 -11.30 33.90
C SER A 368 7.32 -11.88 34.06
N GLU A 369 7.66 -12.96 33.35
CA GLU A 369 9.00 -13.57 33.39
C GLU A 369 10.06 -12.75 32.63
N PHE A 370 9.67 -11.90 31.68
CA PHE A 370 10.63 -10.99 31.02
C PHE A 370 11.13 -9.85 31.90
N SER A 371 10.53 -9.64 33.09
CA SER A 371 10.91 -8.54 33.99
C SER A 371 11.73 -8.96 35.21
N GLN A 372 11.95 -10.26 35.42
CA GLN A 372 12.79 -10.77 36.51
C GLN A 372 13.54 -12.02 36.04
N ASN A 373 14.76 -11.84 35.52
CA ASN A 373 15.97 -12.58 35.92
C ASN A 373 17.12 -12.26 34.95
N ALA A 374 18.08 -11.48 35.46
CA ALA A 374 19.39 -11.31 34.87
C ALA A 374 20.40 -12.15 35.66
N SER A 375 20.83 -13.30 35.13
CA SER A 375 22.21 -13.83 35.16
C SER A 375 22.30 -15.28 34.66
N PRO A 376 23.50 -15.72 34.18
CA PRO A 376 23.61 -16.77 33.18
C PRO A 376 24.16 -18.09 33.74
N GLU A 377 23.49 -19.22 33.48
CA GLU A 377 24.13 -20.53 33.61
C GLU A 377 23.75 -21.51 32.49
N SER A 378 24.82 -22.01 31.85
CA SER A 378 25.02 -23.20 31.02
C SER A 378 23.83 -23.98 30.44
N PHE A 379 23.77 -23.97 29.10
CA PHE A 379 23.10 -24.96 28.25
C PHE A 379 23.69 -26.37 28.41
N PRO A 380 22.84 -27.42 28.37
CA PRO A 380 23.18 -28.69 27.76
C PRO A 380 22.39 -28.89 26.45
N SER A 381 23.10 -29.44 25.45
CA SER A 381 22.66 -29.76 24.09
C SER A 381 21.46 -30.74 24.04
N PRO A 382 20.53 -30.64 23.08
CA PRO A 382 19.46 -31.60 22.92
C PRO A 382 19.92 -32.85 22.17
N LYS A 383 19.49 -34.01 22.66
CA LYS A 383 19.56 -35.31 21.98
C LYS A 383 18.38 -35.42 21.00
N GLU A 384 18.66 -36.02 19.86
CA GLU A 384 17.71 -36.39 18.81
C GLU A 384 16.62 -37.33 19.34
N GLU A 385 15.36 -37.00 19.08
CA GLU A 385 14.26 -37.96 19.08
C GLU A 385 13.40 -37.77 17.82
N ASN A 386 13.38 -38.84 17.01
CA ASN A 386 12.59 -39.05 15.81
C ASN A 386 11.09 -39.17 16.14
N TYR A 387 10.23 -38.54 15.34
CA TYR A 387 8.82 -38.95 15.17
C TYR A 387 8.42 -38.94 13.69
N PRO A 388 7.46 -39.81 13.29
CA PRO A 388 7.31 -40.30 11.93
C PRO A 388 6.47 -39.40 11.02
N GLU A 389 6.74 -39.51 9.73
CA GLU A 389 6.03 -38.89 8.61
C GLU A 389 4.52 -39.14 8.65
N THR A 390 3.74 -38.08 8.44
CA THR A 390 2.30 -38.16 8.11
C THR A 390 2.10 -37.60 6.70
N PRO A 391 1.37 -38.29 5.80
CA PRO A 391 1.30 -37.93 4.38
C PRO A 391 0.26 -36.84 4.12
N GLY A 392 0.60 -35.89 3.22
CA GLY A 392 -0.37 -34.96 2.61
C GLY A 392 -0.25 -33.50 3.04
N SER A 393 0.94 -32.91 3.01
CA SER A 393 1.12 -31.46 3.03
C SER A 393 0.78 -30.89 1.65
N MET A 394 -0.39 -30.28 1.50
CA MET A 394 -0.72 -29.46 0.34
C MET A 394 0.31 -28.33 0.21
N THR A 395 0.80 -28.11 -1.01
CA THR A 395 1.79 -27.07 -1.29
C THR A 395 1.09 -25.74 -1.54
N LEU A 396 1.76 -24.63 -1.24
CA LEU A 396 1.24 -23.26 -1.38
C LEU A 396 0.86 -22.92 -2.85
N SER A 397 1.38 -23.67 -3.81
CA SER A 397 0.98 -23.67 -5.23
C SER A 397 -0.44 -24.19 -5.47
N ASP A 398 -0.91 -25.18 -4.68
CA ASP A 398 -2.27 -25.73 -4.78
C ASP A 398 -3.33 -24.75 -4.24
N PHE A 399 -2.92 -23.86 -3.32
CA PHE A 399 -3.78 -22.83 -2.72
C PHE A 399 -3.97 -21.60 -3.64
N MET A 400 -3.00 -21.29 -4.48
CA MET A 400 -2.98 -20.06 -5.28
C MET A 400 -3.56 -20.21 -6.69
N GLY A 401 -3.94 -21.42 -7.11
CA GLY A 401 -4.59 -21.64 -8.41
C GLY A 401 -3.75 -21.24 -9.62
N TRP A 402 -2.42 -21.29 -9.50
CA TRP A 402 -1.47 -21.00 -10.58
C TRP A 402 -0.91 -22.33 -11.09
N GLY A 403 -1.72 -23.10 -11.81
CA GLY A 403 -1.22 -24.23 -12.57
C GLY A 403 -0.42 -23.73 -13.77
N LEU A 404 0.82 -24.21 -13.90
CA LEU A 404 1.58 -24.12 -15.14
C LEU A 404 0.80 -24.85 -16.24
N ASP A 405 0.44 -24.14 -17.31
CA ASP A 405 0.13 -24.75 -18.60
C ASP A 405 1.43 -25.40 -19.12
N GLN A 406 1.60 -26.67 -18.79
CA GLN A 406 2.50 -27.54 -19.52
C GLN A 406 1.76 -27.98 -20.77
N GLY A 407 2.18 -27.42 -21.91
CA GLY A 407 1.58 -27.73 -23.19
C GLY A 407 1.76 -29.21 -23.54
N ASP A 408 0.65 -29.86 -23.86
CA ASP A 408 0.65 -31.02 -24.74
C ASP A 408 -0.26 -30.72 -25.93
N ALA A 409 0.35 -30.81 -27.10
CA ALA A 409 -0.31 -30.74 -28.38
C ALA A 409 -1.02 -32.06 -28.64
N GLU A 410 -2.33 -32.03 -28.86
CA GLU A 410 -2.95 -32.97 -29.80
C GLU A 410 -4.28 -32.42 -30.35
N ALA A 411 -4.42 -32.56 -31.66
CA ALA A 411 -5.47 -32.00 -32.48
C ALA A 411 -6.75 -32.86 -32.48
N LYS A 412 -7.94 -32.21 -32.52
CA LYS A 412 -8.93 -32.33 -33.63
C LYS A 412 -10.35 -31.81 -33.26
N LYS A 413 -10.88 -31.03 -34.22
CA LYS A 413 -12.25 -30.96 -34.78
C LYS A 413 -13.44 -30.43 -33.96
N ASP A 414 -13.89 -29.26 -34.39
CA ASP A 414 -15.23 -28.91 -34.91
C ASP A 414 -16.49 -29.50 -34.28
N SER A 415 -17.37 -28.63 -33.75
CA SER A 415 -18.76 -28.50 -34.24
C SER A 415 -19.51 -27.30 -33.65
N THR A 416 -20.03 -26.50 -34.58
CA THR A 416 -21.08 -25.46 -34.55
C THR A 416 -22.41 -25.84 -33.85
N GLY A 417 -23.11 -24.83 -33.29
CA GLY A 417 -24.54 -24.60 -33.63
C GLY A 417 -25.62 -24.53 -32.52
N TYR A 418 -26.12 -23.31 -32.29
CA TYR A 418 -27.55 -22.89 -32.29
C TYR A 418 -28.49 -22.90 -31.04
N SER A 419 -28.97 -21.68 -30.73
CA SER A 419 -30.27 -21.13 -30.24
C SER A 419 -31.04 -21.55 -28.96
N ASP A 420 -31.30 -20.53 -28.13
CA ASP A 420 -32.60 -19.89 -27.74
C ASP A 420 -33.91 -20.72 -27.62
N GLU A 421 -34.53 -20.77 -26.42
CA GLU A 421 -35.65 -19.89 -25.97
C GLU A 421 -36.31 -20.37 -24.63
N VAL A 422 -36.44 -19.43 -23.69
CA VAL A 422 -37.55 -19.08 -22.76
C VAL A 422 -38.52 -20.15 -22.18
N SER A 423 -38.62 -20.20 -20.83
CA SER A 423 -39.88 -20.02 -20.05
C SER A 423 -39.70 -19.96 -18.51
N LYS A 424 -40.56 -19.13 -17.88
CA LYS A 424 -40.76 -18.76 -16.45
C LYS A 424 -40.89 -19.97 -15.48
N ASP A 425 -40.62 -19.91 -14.17
CA ASP A 425 -41.17 -18.99 -13.14
C ASP A 425 -40.41 -19.10 -11.78
N GLY A 426 -40.45 -18.01 -11.01
CA GLY A 426 -40.39 -17.89 -9.54
C GLY A 426 -39.37 -18.66 -8.68
N GLU A 427 -38.35 -17.96 -8.15
CA GLU A 427 -37.90 -18.14 -6.75
C GLU A 427 -36.99 -16.99 -6.26
N VAL A 428 -37.24 -16.57 -5.02
CA VAL A 428 -36.53 -15.52 -4.26
C VAL A 428 -35.10 -15.95 -3.94
N LYS A 429 -34.06 -15.26 -4.43
CA LYS A 429 -32.68 -15.42 -3.96
C LYS A 429 -31.85 -14.13 -3.93
N HIS A 430 -31.13 -13.99 -2.83
CA HIS A 430 -30.04 -13.08 -2.54
C HIS A 430 -28.87 -13.17 -3.54
N ASN A 431 -28.09 -12.09 -3.56
CA ASN A 431 -26.72 -11.93 -4.07
C ASN A 431 -26.51 -11.79 -5.59
N HIS A 432 -26.02 -10.61 -6.00
CA HIS A 432 -24.93 -10.61 -6.96
C HIS A 432 -23.90 -9.49 -6.71
N MET A 433 -22.70 -9.94 -6.34
CA MET A 433 -21.47 -9.16 -6.35
C MET A 433 -21.17 -8.75 -7.79
N HIS A 434 -20.99 -7.45 -8.02
CA HIS A 434 -20.27 -7.02 -9.21
C HIS A 434 -18.77 -7.29 -9.00
N LYS A 435 -18.31 -8.36 -9.64
CA LYS A 435 -16.89 -8.70 -9.83
C LYS A 435 -16.20 -7.50 -10.48
N LEU A 436 -15.35 -6.79 -9.73
CA LEU A 436 -14.48 -5.77 -10.30
C LEU A 436 -13.51 -6.46 -11.27
N ALA A 437 -13.56 -6.03 -12.52
CA ALA A 437 -12.71 -6.53 -13.59
C ALA A 437 -11.24 -6.34 -13.25
N ASN A 438 -10.44 -7.30 -13.69
CA ASN A 438 -8.99 -7.39 -13.56
C ASN A 438 -8.30 -6.03 -13.72
N LEU A 439 -7.62 -5.58 -12.66
CA LEU A 439 -6.58 -4.56 -12.75
C LEU A 439 -5.44 -5.15 -13.58
N VAL A 440 -5.35 -4.70 -14.84
CA VAL A 440 -4.24 -5.00 -15.73
C VAL A 440 -3.00 -4.32 -15.17
N THR A 441 -2.11 -5.09 -14.55
CA THR A 441 -0.74 -4.66 -14.32
C THR A 441 -0.01 -4.75 -15.66
N ASN A 442 0.44 -3.60 -16.18
CA ASN A 442 1.26 -3.57 -17.39
C ASN A 442 2.54 -4.40 -17.15
N LYS A 443 2.77 -5.41 -18.00
CA LYS A 443 4.07 -6.11 -18.06
C LYS A 443 5.15 -5.10 -18.44
N LYS A 444 6.19 -4.96 -17.59
CA LYS A 444 7.41 -4.17 -17.86
C LYS A 444 8.15 -4.84 -19.03
N ILE A 445 8.32 -4.13 -20.14
CA ILE A 445 9.06 -4.58 -21.33
C ILE A 445 10.56 -4.52 -21.01
N SER A 446 11.33 -5.55 -21.41
CA SER A 446 12.76 -5.64 -21.15
C SER A 446 13.55 -4.57 -21.93
N TYR A 447 14.60 -3.99 -21.33
CA TYR A 447 15.44 -2.98 -21.97
C TYR A 447 16.11 -3.50 -23.26
N LEU A 448 16.41 -4.81 -23.31
CA LEU A 448 16.93 -5.47 -24.51
C LEU A 448 15.92 -5.50 -25.67
N GLU A 449 14.61 -5.53 -25.40
CA GLU A 449 13.58 -5.47 -26.44
C GLU A 449 13.48 -4.05 -27.05
N ASN A 450 13.72 -3.00 -26.27
CA ASN A 450 13.69 -1.62 -26.76
C ASN A 450 14.84 -1.26 -27.71
N LEU A 451 15.92 -2.04 -27.73
CA LEU A 451 17.06 -1.84 -28.63
C LEU A 451 16.88 -2.55 -30.00
N GLY A 452 15.88 -3.43 -30.14
CA GLY A 452 15.65 -4.21 -31.36
C GLY A 452 14.92 -3.48 -32.50
N ALA A 453 14.38 -2.28 -32.25
CA ALA A 453 13.44 -1.60 -33.16
C ALA A 453 14.01 -0.35 -33.86
N MET A 454 15.30 -0.35 -34.22
CA MET A 454 15.87 0.67 -35.12
C MET A 454 16.48 0.02 -36.36
N ARG A 455 15.64 -0.31 -37.36
CA ARG A 455 16.09 -0.51 -38.74
C ARG A 455 16.26 0.87 -39.40
N SER A 456 17.50 1.21 -39.73
CA SER A 456 17.86 2.41 -40.51
C SER A 456 17.09 2.49 -41.84
N PRO A 457 16.62 3.67 -42.27
CA PRO A 457 16.07 3.84 -43.61
C PRO A 457 17.18 3.69 -44.66
N THR A 458 16.99 2.77 -45.60
CA THR A 458 17.81 2.68 -46.81
C THR A 458 17.62 3.95 -47.64
N ALA A 459 18.72 4.68 -47.88
CA ALA A 459 18.72 5.82 -48.78
C ALA A 459 18.32 5.36 -50.20
N ARG A 460 17.34 6.05 -50.80
CA ARG A 460 17.05 5.99 -52.23
C ARG A 460 17.73 7.17 -52.91
N HIS A 461 18.36 6.85 -54.04
CA HIS A 461 19.08 7.67 -55.02
C HIS A 461 20.52 8.03 -54.72
#